data_AF-A0A6I3KR89-F1
#
_entry.id   AF-A0A6I3KR89-F1
#
_cell.length_a   1.000
_cell.length_b   1.000
_cell.length_c   1.000
_cell.angle_alpha   90.00
_cell.angle_beta   90.00
_cell.angle_gamma   90.00
#
_symmetry.space_group_name_H-M   'P 1'
#
loop_
_entity.id
_entity.type
_entity.pdbx_description
1 polymer ?
#
loop_
_entity_poly.entity_id
_entity_poly.type
_entity_poly.pdbx_seq_one_letter_code
_entity_poly.pdbx_strand_id
1 'polypeptide(L)'
;MTGGDRQKYDATMLAARLASEVRKNWRLLVGAVLAFGAVAVAIELSDRQGRHDLPAGYAARMTCEQDPESALWSGGCDRVAADIARTDKPSFIELYRAFVTVHHRHIPSPALQRDIREAACDAGFDLDTALKGTRYVFIPLRPHFAGVCTAAHARAVMDELDARDRALLAIEREGLSQEALIAGALANLAEPVAILAGILVIAALIIL
;
A
#
# COMPACT_ATOMS: atom_id res chain seq x y z
N MET A 1 -50.46 41.13 -1.64
CA MET A 1 -49.33 40.18 -1.59
C MET A 1 -48.86 40.10 -0.15
N THR A 2 -49.27 39.03 0.55
CA THR A 2 -48.83 38.74 1.91
C THR A 2 -47.40 38.18 1.84
N GLY A 3 -46.62 38.30 2.93
CA GLY A 3 -45.20 37.94 2.95
C GLY A 3 -44.86 36.50 2.48
N GLY A 4 -45.84 35.57 2.52
CA GLY A 4 -45.69 34.20 2.03
C GLY A 4 -45.63 34.05 0.50
N ASP A 5 -46.21 34.97 -0.28
CA ASP A 5 -46.17 34.91 -1.75
C ASP A 5 -44.80 35.35 -2.30
N ARG A 6 -44.18 36.36 -1.67
CA ARG A 6 -42.82 36.82 -2.02
C ARG A 6 -41.78 35.73 -1.76
N GLN A 7 -41.87 35.06 -0.62
CA GLN A 7 -40.97 33.98 -0.23
C GLN A 7 -41.07 32.75 -1.16
N LYS A 8 -42.27 32.44 -1.67
CA LYS A 8 -42.49 31.39 -2.67
C LYS A 8 -41.91 31.74 -4.05
N TYR A 9 -42.04 33.00 -4.48
CA TYR A 9 -41.48 33.49 -5.74
C TYR A 9 -39.94 33.53 -5.72
N ASP A 10 -39.35 33.90 -4.58
CA ASP A 10 -37.91 33.90 -4.41
C ASP A 10 -37.33 32.47 -4.42
N ALA A 11 -38.01 31.52 -3.78
CA ALA A 11 -37.60 30.11 -3.78
C ALA A 11 -37.67 29.46 -5.17
N THR A 12 -38.71 29.74 -5.95
CA THR A 12 -38.85 29.20 -7.32
C THR A 12 -37.85 29.81 -8.30
N MET A 13 -37.56 31.11 -8.19
CA MET A 13 -36.53 31.76 -9.00
C MET A 13 -35.13 31.24 -8.66
N LEU A 14 -34.84 31.01 -7.37
CA LEU A 14 -33.57 30.45 -6.93
C LEU A 14 -33.39 29.00 -7.43
N ALA A 15 -34.43 28.18 -7.36
CA ALA A 15 -34.43 26.81 -7.87
C ALA A 15 -34.23 26.75 -9.40
N ALA A 16 -34.85 27.65 -10.16
CA ALA A 16 -34.68 27.71 -11.61
C ALA A 16 -33.25 28.13 -12.01
N ARG A 17 -32.64 29.06 -11.28
CA ARG A 17 -31.23 29.44 -11.46
C ARG A 17 -30.29 28.29 -11.12
N LEU A 18 -30.54 27.60 -10.00
CA LEU A 18 -29.74 26.45 -9.59
C LEU A 18 -29.83 25.31 -10.61
N ALA A 19 -31.03 25.00 -11.10
CA ALA A 19 -31.24 23.98 -12.14
C ALA A 19 -30.56 24.34 -13.47
N SER A 20 -30.57 25.62 -13.85
CA SER A 20 -29.85 26.10 -15.04
C SER A 20 -28.34 25.97 -14.88
N GLU A 21 -27.79 26.36 -13.74
CA GLU A 21 -26.35 26.24 -13.47
C GLU A 21 -25.90 24.79 -13.31
N VAL A 22 -26.68 23.95 -12.65
CA VAL A 22 -26.44 22.50 -12.59
C VAL A 22 -26.46 21.90 -13.99
N ARG A 23 -27.42 22.27 -14.84
CA ARG A 23 -27.48 21.78 -16.23
C ARG A 23 -26.29 22.25 -17.06
N LYS A 24 -25.81 23.48 -16.87
CA LYS A 24 -24.61 23.98 -17.59
C LYS A 24 -23.33 23.27 -17.14
N ASN A 25 -23.23 22.98 -15.84
CA ASN A 25 -22.00 22.47 -15.22
C ASN A 25 -22.11 20.99 -14.81
N TRP A 26 -23.08 20.25 -15.34
CA TRP A 26 -23.39 18.90 -14.85
C TRP A 26 -22.18 17.95 -14.94
N ARG A 27 -21.37 18.07 -16.01
CA ARG A 27 -20.13 17.29 -16.17
C ARG A 27 -19.09 17.60 -15.11
N LEU A 28 -18.92 18.87 -14.75
CA LEU A 28 -18.02 19.29 -13.67
C LEU A 28 -18.51 18.80 -12.32
N LEU A 29 -19.82 18.84 -12.07
CA LEU A 29 -20.43 18.33 -10.84
C LEU A 29 -20.28 16.82 -10.74
N VAL A 30 -20.54 16.08 -11.81
CA VAL A 30 -20.32 14.62 -11.86
C VAL A 30 -18.84 14.29 -11.67
N GLY A 31 -17.94 14.99 -12.37
CA GLY A 31 -16.50 14.83 -12.20
C GLY A 31 -16.05 15.09 -10.76
N ALA A 32 -16.57 16.14 -10.11
CA ALA A 32 -16.28 16.44 -8.71
C ALA A 32 -16.79 15.34 -7.78
N VAL A 33 -18.03 14.86 -7.95
CA VAL A 33 -18.60 13.76 -7.15
C VAL A 33 -17.77 12.49 -7.29
N LEU A 34 -17.34 12.15 -8.51
CA LEU A 34 -16.50 10.98 -8.76
C LEU A 34 -15.11 11.13 -8.13
N ALA A 35 -14.50 12.32 -8.22
CA ALA A 35 -13.22 12.60 -7.59
C ALA A 35 -13.31 12.50 -6.06
N PHE A 36 -14.34 13.09 -5.43
CA PHE A 36 -14.58 12.96 -4.00
C PHE A 36 -14.83 11.50 -3.60
N GLY A 37 -15.60 10.75 -4.39
CA GLY A 37 -15.84 9.33 -4.17
C GLY A 37 -14.54 8.51 -4.22
N ALA A 38 -13.67 8.77 -5.21
CA ALA A 38 -12.37 8.10 -5.32
C ALA A 38 -11.47 8.39 -4.13
N VAL A 39 -11.39 9.65 -3.68
CA VAL A 39 -10.62 10.03 -2.49
C VAL A 39 -11.17 9.35 -1.24
N ALA A 40 -12.49 9.31 -1.05
CA ALA A 40 -13.11 8.64 0.08
C ALA A 40 -12.81 7.14 0.11
N VAL A 41 -12.90 6.47 -1.05
CA VAL A 41 -12.54 5.05 -1.20
C VAL A 41 -11.06 4.82 -0.91
N ALA A 42 -10.18 5.69 -1.38
CA ALA A 42 -8.74 5.56 -1.14
C ALA A 42 -8.37 5.69 0.34
N ILE A 43 -9.04 6.59 1.08
CA ILE A 43 -8.87 6.74 2.52
C ILE A 43 -9.38 5.51 3.27
N GLU A 44 -10.57 5.01 2.93
CA GLU A 44 -11.13 3.79 3.53
C GLU A 44 -10.22 2.56 3.27
N LEU A 45 -9.71 2.43 2.05
CA LEU A 45 -8.77 1.38 1.70
C LEU A 45 -7.47 1.51 2.50
N SER A 46 -6.96 2.74 2.65
CA SER A 46 -5.77 3.01 3.47
C SER A 46 -5.96 2.66 4.94
N ASP A 47 -7.14 2.92 5.53
CA ASP A 47 -7.44 2.54 6.93
C ASP A 47 -7.44 1.00 7.08
N ARG A 48 -8.12 0.30 6.16
CA ARG A 48 -8.14 -1.17 6.17
C ARG A 48 -6.75 -1.77 6.01
N GLN A 49 -5.97 -1.27 5.05
CA GLN A 49 -4.58 -1.65 4.84
C GLN A 49 -3.76 -1.42 6.11
N GLY A 50 -3.81 -0.21 6.68
CA GLY A 50 -3.06 0.13 7.90
C GLY A 50 -3.41 -0.78 9.09
N ARG A 51 -4.69 -1.15 9.27
CA ARG A 51 -5.11 -2.10 10.32
C ARG A 51 -4.53 -3.50 10.13
N HIS A 52 -4.26 -3.92 8.89
CA HIS A 52 -3.59 -5.18 8.60
C HIS A 52 -2.06 -5.06 8.69
N ASP A 53 -1.50 -3.90 8.34
CA ASP A 53 -0.06 -3.66 8.34
C ASP A 53 0.51 -3.53 9.75
N LEU A 54 -0.22 -2.90 10.68
CA LEU A 54 0.20 -2.72 12.07
C LEU A 54 0.61 -4.03 12.75
N PRO A 55 -0.23 -5.09 12.80
CA PRO A 55 0.17 -6.36 13.40
C PRO A 55 1.27 -7.06 12.60
N ALA A 56 1.37 -6.82 11.28
CA ALA A 56 2.43 -7.40 10.47
C ALA A 56 3.80 -6.75 10.75
N GLY A 57 3.85 -5.43 10.93
CA GLY A 57 5.06 -4.71 11.38
C GLY A 57 5.49 -5.16 12.77
N TYR A 58 4.52 -5.26 13.70
CA TYR A 58 4.77 -5.80 15.04
C TYR A 58 5.36 -7.22 14.97
N ALA A 59 4.80 -8.10 14.14
CA ALA A 59 5.31 -9.46 13.95
C ALA A 59 6.75 -9.47 13.39
N ALA A 60 7.08 -8.58 12.46
CA ALA A 60 8.43 -8.45 11.94
C ALA A 60 9.42 -8.04 13.04
N ARG A 61 9.03 -7.10 13.91
CA ARG A 61 9.83 -6.71 15.09
C ARG A 61 10.01 -7.87 16.07
N MET A 62 8.92 -8.50 16.48
CA MET A 62 8.92 -9.60 17.47
C MET A 62 9.76 -10.79 17.03
N THR A 63 9.78 -11.08 15.72
CA THR A 63 10.60 -12.17 15.15
C THR A 63 12.09 -11.99 15.44
N CYS A 64 12.52 -10.74 15.68
CA CYS A 64 13.89 -10.37 15.96
C CYS A 64 14.16 -9.99 17.42
N GLU A 65 13.17 -10.15 18.30
CA GLU A 65 13.38 -9.99 19.75
C GLU A 65 14.17 -11.17 20.34
N GLN A 66 14.87 -10.91 21.44
CA GLN A 66 15.65 -11.93 22.13
C GLN A 66 14.73 -12.87 22.91
N ASP A 67 14.33 -13.96 22.25
CA ASP A 67 13.62 -15.09 22.85
C ASP A 67 14.60 -16.27 23.11
N PRO A 68 14.40 -17.12 24.15
CA PRO A 68 15.26 -18.27 24.39
C PRO A 68 15.36 -19.26 23.21
N GLU A 69 14.32 -19.34 22.39
CA GLU A 69 14.29 -20.17 21.19
C GLU A 69 14.75 -19.41 19.93
N SER A 70 15.02 -18.10 20.02
CA SER A 70 15.42 -17.24 18.89
C SER A 70 16.68 -17.71 18.16
N ALA A 71 17.54 -18.53 18.78
CA ALA A 71 18.68 -19.14 18.09
C ALA A 71 18.26 -20.04 16.90
N LEU A 72 16.99 -20.46 16.84
CA LEU A 72 16.43 -21.27 15.76
C LEU A 72 15.99 -20.44 14.53
N TRP A 73 15.85 -19.11 14.66
CA TRP A 73 15.31 -18.25 13.58
C TRP A 73 15.82 -16.80 13.53
N SER A 74 16.67 -16.34 14.44
CA SER A 74 17.09 -14.93 14.52
C SER A 74 18.12 -14.51 13.47
N GLY A 75 18.63 -15.45 12.67
CA GLY A 75 19.51 -15.15 11.55
C GLY A 75 18.86 -14.19 10.55
N GLY A 76 19.61 -13.17 10.12
CA GLY A 76 19.12 -12.13 9.21
C GLY A 76 18.38 -10.99 9.90
N CYS A 77 18.19 -11.01 11.22
CA CYS A 77 17.63 -9.88 11.96
C CYS A 77 18.56 -8.66 12.02
N ASP A 78 19.88 -8.87 11.91
CA ASP A 78 20.87 -7.82 11.76
C ASP A 78 20.61 -6.89 10.56
N ARG A 79 19.95 -7.42 9.52
CA ARG A 79 19.65 -6.72 8.27
C ARG A 79 18.55 -5.66 8.42
N VAL A 80 17.71 -5.77 9.44
CA VAL A 80 16.60 -4.83 9.75
C VAL A 80 16.71 -4.25 11.17
N ALA A 81 17.75 -4.61 11.93
CA ALA A 81 17.91 -4.21 13.33
C ALA A 81 17.94 -2.69 13.51
N ALA A 82 18.56 -1.95 12.58
CA ALA A 82 18.59 -0.49 12.63
C ALA A 82 17.17 0.10 12.50
N ASP A 83 16.33 -0.46 11.63
CA ASP A 83 14.95 -0.01 11.42
C ASP A 83 14.04 -0.37 12.60
N ILE A 84 14.29 -1.51 13.25
CA ILE A 84 13.62 -1.89 14.50
C ILE A 84 13.97 -0.92 15.64
N ALA A 85 15.24 -0.52 15.72
CA ALA A 85 15.73 0.37 16.77
C ALA A 85 15.31 1.84 16.59
N ARG A 86 14.78 2.22 15.41
CA ARG A 86 14.32 3.60 15.15
C ARG A 86 13.11 3.94 16.03
N THR A 87 13.19 5.12 16.64
CA THR A 87 12.12 5.71 17.47
C THR A 87 11.61 7.03 16.90
N ASP A 88 12.23 7.53 15.84
CA ASP A 88 11.81 8.73 15.15
C ASP A 88 10.53 8.50 14.34
N LYS A 89 9.73 9.57 14.21
CA LYS A 89 8.53 9.53 13.38
C LYS A 89 8.91 9.45 11.89
N PRO A 90 8.31 8.55 11.11
CA PRO A 90 8.54 8.50 9.68
C PRO A 90 8.03 9.79 9.02
N SER A 91 8.75 10.28 8.01
CA SER A 91 8.25 11.40 7.20
C SER A 91 7.07 10.98 6.32
N PHE A 92 6.25 11.93 5.87
CA PHE A 92 5.16 11.65 4.92
C PHE A 92 5.62 10.89 3.67
N ILE A 93 6.78 11.25 3.10
CA ILE A 93 7.33 10.57 1.92
C ILE A 93 7.79 9.15 2.24
N GLU A 94 8.30 8.92 3.45
CA GLU A 94 8.65 7.59 3.94
C GLU A 94 7.39 6.71 4.04
N LEU A 95 6.31 7.24 4.63
CA LEU A 95 5.01 6.56 4.73
C LEU A 95 4.43 6.24 3.35
N TYR A 96 4.42 7.22 2.43
CA TYR A 96 3.94 7.01 1.07
C TYR A 96 4.69 5.85 0.38
N ARG A 97 6.03 5.86 0.46
CA ARG A 97 6.86 4.79 -0.11
C ARG A 97 6.65 3.45 0.59
N ALA A 98 6.40 3.46 1.89
CA ALA A 98 6.11 2.27 2.66
C ALA A 98 4.80 1.61 2.19
N PHE A 99 3.71 2.37 2.09
CA PHE A 99 2.44 1.88 1.55
C PHE A 99 2.60 1.33 0.12
N VAL A 100 3.34 2.03 -0.75
CA VAL A 100 3.65 1.53 -2.09
C VAL A 100 4.41 0.21 -2.06
N THR A 101 5.37 0.08 -1.15
CA THR A 101 6.20 -1.13 -1.03
C THR A 101 5.39 -2.31 -0.50
N VAL A 102 4.48 -2.10 0.45
CA VAL A 102 3.70 -3.17 1.06
C VAL A 102 2.55 -3.65 0.17
N HIS A 103 1.85 -2.71 -0.50
CA HIS A 103 0.58 -3.03 -1.18
C HIS A 103 0.67 -3.11 -2.70
N HIS A 104 1.63 -2.43 -3.32
CA HIS A 104 1.71 -2.36 -4.79
C HIS A 104 2.92 -3.11 -5.36
N ARG A 105 3.93 -3.44 -4.52
CA ARG A 105 5.05 -4.28 -4.96
C ARG A 105 4.73 -5.75 -4.78
N HIS A 106 5.05 -6.51 -5.81
CA HIS A 106 4.99 -7.97 -5.77
C HIS A 106 6.33 -8.51 -5.26
N ILE A 107 6.27 -9.57 -4.44
CA ILE A 107 7.46 -10.28 -3.97
C ILE A 107 7.32 -11.77 -4.33
N PRO A 108 8.26 -12.35 -5.09
CA PRO A 108 9.39 -11.67 -5.73
C PRO A 108 8.92 -10.69 -6.80
N SER A 109 9.71 -9.66 -7.11
CA SER A 109 9.41 -8.72 -8.19
C SER A 109 9.32 -9.45 -9.54
N PRO A 110 8.54 -8.94 -10.53
CA PRO A 110 8.40 -9.61 -11.82
C PRO A 110 9.73 -9.83 -12.56
N ALA A 111 10.72 -8.96 -12.33
CA ALA A 111 12.08 -9.13 -12.86
C ALA A 111 12.78 -10.31 -12.18
N LEU A 112 12.84 -10.32 -10.85
CA LEU A 112 13.46 -11.40 -10.09
C LEU A 112 12.78 -12.75 -10.35
N GLN A 113 11.44 -12.78 -10.51
CA GLN A 113 10.73 -14.00 -10.90
C GLN A 113 11.16 -14.52 -12.28
N ARG A 114 11.44 -13.64 -13.26
CA ARG A 114 11.97 -14.07 -14.56
C ARG A 114 13.38 -14.63 -14.39
N ASP A 115 14.24 -13.93 -13.68
CA ASP A 115 15.62 -14.33 -13.44
C ASP A 115 15.69 -15.71 -12.75
N ILE A 116 14.83 -15.95 -11.74
CA ILE A 116 14.69 -17.24 -11.07
C ILE A 116 14.26 -18.34 -12.05
N ARG A 117 13.27 -18.07 -12.92
CA ARG A 117 12.75 -19.06 -13.88
C ARG A 117 13.73 -19.41 -14.99
N GLU A 118 14.58 -18.46 -15.40
CA GLU A 118 15.48 -18.61 -16.55
C GLU A 118 16.86 -19.15 -16.16
N ALA A 119 17.20 -19.16 -14.86
CA ALA A 119 18.52 -19.54 -14.41
C ALA A 119 18.78 -21.05 -14.38
N ALA A 120 20.04 -21.40 -14.64
CA ALA A 120 20.56 -22.73 -14.34
C ALA A 120 20.72 -22.90 -12.83
N CYS A 121 20.29 -24.04 -12.30
CA CYS A 121 20.38 -24.32 -10.88
C CYS A 121 21.80 -24.70 -10.46
N ASP A 122 22.21 -24.23 -9.28
CA ASP A 122 23.50 -24.55 -8.69
C ASP A 122 23.50 -26.02 -8.24
N ALA A 123 24.53 -26.77 -8.66
CA ALA A 123 24.67 -28.16 -8.25
C ALA A 123 24.83 -28.26 -6.72
N GLY A 124 23.93 -29.01 -6.07
CA GLY A 124 23.95 -29.22 -4.62
C GLY A 124 23.43 -28.04 -3.79
N PHE A 125 22.83 -27.01 -4.41
CA PHE A 125 22.14 -25.98 -3.65
C PHE A 125 20.87 -26.54 -2.99
N ASP A 126 20.75 -26.31 -1.69
CA ASP A 126 19.57 -26.64 -0.90
C ASP A 126 19.04 -25.37 -0.22
N LEU A 127 17.83 -24.98 -0.62
CA LEU A 127 17.15 -23.81 -0.07
C LEU A 127 16.89 -23.98 1.43
N ASP A 128 16.54 -25.18 1.89
CA ASP A 128 16.21 -25.39 3.30
C ASP A 128 17.43 -25.19 4.20
N THR A 129 18.59 -25.70 3.77
CA THR A 129 19.87 -25.42 4.43
C THR A 129 20.23 -23.93 4.35
N ALA A 130 19.99 -23.27 3.22
CA ALA A 130 20.30 -21.85 3.05
C ALA A 130 19.44 -20.93 3.94
N LEU A 131 18.18 -21.32 4.21
CA LEU A 131 17.29 -20.56 5.08
C LEU A 131 17.42 -20.95 6.56
N LYS A 132 17.91 -22.16 6.87
CA LYS A 132 17.95 -22.69 8.24
C LYS A 132 18.57 -21.69 9.24
N GLY A 133 17.90 -21.50 10.37
CA GLY A 133 18.36 -20.58 11.42
C GLY A 133 18.02 -19.11 11.16
N THR A 134 17.35 -18.80 10.04
CA THR A 134 16.97 -17.42 9.69
C THR A 134 15.48 -17.16 9.81
N ARG A 135 15.12 -15.88 9.87
CA ARG A 135 13.73 -15.40 9.91
C ARG A 135 12.94 -15.70 8.63
N TYR A 136 13.58 -16.23 7.59
CA TYR A 136 12.94 -16.57 6.33
C TYR A 136 12.40 -18.01 6.30
N VAL A 137 12.69 -18.82 7.33
CA VAL A 137 12.16 -20.19 7.47
C VAL A 137 10.67 -20.20 7.78
N PHE A 138 10.13 -19.10 8.33
CA PHE A 138 8.73 -18.98 8.70
C PHE A 138 7.81 -19.34 7.54
N ILE A 139 6.84 -20.23 7.81
CA ILE A 139 5.94 -20.83 6.80
C ILE A 139 5.23 -19.78 5.93
N PRO A 140 4.76 -18.63 6.47
CA PRO A 140 4.15 -17.60 5.62
C PRO A 140 5.09 -16.98 4.58
N LEU A 141 6.41 -17.04 4.78
CA LEU A 141 7.41 -16.46 3.88
C LEU A 141 7.95 -17.45 2.85
N ARG A 142 7.86 -18.76 3.12
CA ARG A 142 8.30 -19.85 2.23
C ARG A 142 7.77 -19.73 0.79
N PRO A 143 6.50 -19.37 0.54
CA PRO A 143 5.99 -19.24 -0.83
C PRO A 143 6.77 -18.25 -1.71
N HIS A 144 7.41 -17.23 -1.13
CA HIS A 144 8.19 -16.25 -1.88
C HIS A 144 9.49 -16.84 -2.48
N PHE A 145 9.96 -17.98 -1.98
CA PHE A 145 11.16 -18.65 -2.48
C PHE A 145 10.87 -19.74 -3.51
N ALA A 146 9.62 -19.83 -4.02
CA ALA A 146 9.25 -20.83 -5.01
C ALA A 146 10.14 -20.76 -6.26
N GLY A 147 10.74 -21.90 -6.63
CA GLY A 147 11.63 -22.01 -7.79
C GLY A 147 13.06 -21.51 -7.57
N VAL A 148 13.40 -20.97 -6.40
CA VAL A 148 14.77 -20.53 -6.08
C VAL A 148 15.69 -21.74 -6.01
N CYS A 149 16.71 -21.76 -6.88
CA CYS A 149 17.71 -22.84 -6.94
C CYS A 149 19.17 -22.34 -7.00
N THR A 150 19.42 -21.09 -6.59
CA THR A 150 20.76 -20.53 -6.42
C THR A 150 20.83 -19.70 -5.14
N ALA A 151 22.03 -19.60 -4.55
CA ALA A 151 22.23 -18.80 -3.35
C ALA A 151 22.01 -17.29 -3.60
N ALA A 152 22.32 -16.82 -4.82
CA ALA A 152 22.12 -15.44 -5.22
C ALA A 152 20.62 -15.06 -5.24
N HIS A 153 19.78 -15.93 -5.80
CA HIS A 153 18.33 -15.68 -5.83
C HIS A 153 17.69 -15.76 -4.44
N ALA A 154 18.14 -16.68 -3.59
CA ALA A 154 17.68 -16.72 -2.20
C ALA A 154 17.95 -15.38 -1.50
N ARG A 155 19.16 -14.83 -1.63
CA ARG A 155 19.51 -13.53 -1.07
C ARG A 155 18.68 -12.38 -1.67
N ALA A 156 18.45 -12.40 -2.98
CA ALA A 156 17.64 -11.36 -3.63
C ALA A 156 16.18 -11.37 -3.12
N VAL A 157 15.59 -12.55 -2.89
CA VAL A 157 14.26 -12.65 -2.28
C VAL A 157 14.28 -12.15 -0.83
N MET A 158 15.33 -12.48 -0.06
CA MET A 158 15.53 -11.92 1.29
C MET A 158 15.61 -10.39 1.27
N ASP A 159 16.35 -9.79 0.33
CA ASP A 159 16.47 -8.33 0.18
C ASP A 159 15.10 -7.66 -0.08
N GLU A 160 14.25 -8.28 -0.90
CA GLU A 160 12.89 -7.78 -1.16
C GLU A 160 11.98 -7.94 0.06
N LEU A 161 12.08 -9.05 0.81
CA LEU A 161 11.38 -9.24 2.07
C LEU A 161 11.83 -8.24 3.14
N ASP A 162 13.14 -7.99 3.27
CA ASP A 162 13.69 -6.95 4.15
C ASP A 162 13.17 -5.56 3.79
N ALA A 163 13.03 -5.25 2.49
CA ALA A 163 12.46 -3.98 2.07
C ALA A 163 10.98 -3.84 2.49
N ARG A 164 10.21 -4.93 2.40
CA ARG A 164 8.83 -4.96 2.89
C ARG A 164 8.74 -4.83 4.40
N ASP A 165 9.60 -5.51 5.14
CA ASP A 165 9.58 -5.43 6.61
C ASP A 165 9.98 -4.05 7.10
N ARG A 166 10.97 -3.40 6.48
CA ARG A 166 11.31 -2.00 6.75
C ARG A 166 10.14 -1.05 6.50
N ALA A 167 9.37 -1.29 5.43
CA ALA A 167 8.17 -0.53 5.14
C ALA A 167 7.07 -0.77 6.19
N LEU A 168 6.85 -2.03 6.59
CA LEU A 168 5.88 -2.37 7.64
C LEU A 168 6.25 -1.75 8.99
N LEU A 169 7.55 -1.76 9.36
CA LEU A 169 8.04 -1.10 10.58
C LEU A 169 7.83 0.42 10.54
N ALA A 170 7.99 1.06 9.37
CA ALA A 170 7.67 2.48 9.23
C ALA A 170 6.17 2.77 9.42
N ILE A 171 5.28 1.94 8.85
CA ILE A 171 3.83 2.07 9.04
C ILE A 171 3.46 1.80 10.51
N GLU A 172 4.05 0.78 11.14
CA GLU A 172 3.81 0.44 12.54
C GLU A 172 4.14 1.60 13.48
N ARG A 173 5.30 2.25 13.29
CA ARG A 173 5.75 3.36 14.14
C ARG A 173 4.80 4.55 14.11
N GLU A 174 4.20 4.85 12.96
CA GLU A 174 3.25 5.96 12.83
C GLU A 174 1.83 5.59 13.28
N GLY A 175 1.44 4.32 13.13
CA GLY A 175 0.10 3.86 13.45
C GLY A 175 -0.95 4.33 12.44
N LEU A 176 -2.21 4.42 12.89
CA LEU A 176 -3.33 4.94 12.09
C LEU A 176 -3.46 6.47 12.21
N SER A 177 -2.34 7.19 12.11
CA SER A 177 -2.37 8.65 12.13
C SER A 177 -3.01 9.21 10.85
N GLN A 178 -3.47 10.46 10.89
CA GLN A 178 -4.01 11.12 9.71
C GLN A 178 -2.96 11.22 8.58
N GLU A 179 -1.68 11.39 8.92
CA GLU A 179 -0.61 11.42 7.92
C GLU A 179 -0.42 10.06 7.24
N ALA A 180 -0.46 8.96 8.01
CA ALA A 180 -0.42 7.61 7.45
C ALA A 180 -1.61 7.33 6.53
N LEU A 181 -2.83 7.72 6.94
CA LEU A 181 -4.04 7.56 6.11
C LEU A 181 -3.97 8.35 4.81
N ILE A 182 -3.48 9.60 4.85
CA ILE A 182 -3.33 10.40 3.64
C ILE A 182 -2.22 9.82 2.74
N ALA A 183 -1.12 9.36 3.33
CA ALA A 183 -0.01 8.75 2.59
C ALA A 183 -0.43 7.47 1.87
N GLY A 184 -1.16 6.58 2.55
CA GLY A 184 -1.70 5.36 1.94
C GLY A 184 -2.82 5.65 0.94
N ALA A 185 -3.70 6.62 1.20
CA ALA A 185 -4.69 7.05 0.21
C ALA A 185 -4.02 7.58 -1.07
N LEU A 186 -2.95 8.37 -0.93
CA LEU A 186 -2.17 8.85 -2.07
C LEU A 186 -1.48 7.69 -2.82
N ALA A 187 -0.97 6.68 -2.11
CA ALA A 187 -0.40 5.48 -2.73
C ALA A 187 -1.43 4.75 -3.60
N ASN A 188 -2.63 4.52 -3.05
CA ASN A 188 -3.73 3.86 -3.76
C ASN A 188 -4.22 4.67 -4.97
N LEU A 189 -4.31 6.00 -4.87
CA LEU A 189 -4.69 6.87 -5.99
C LEU A 189 -3.62 6.94 -7.09
N ALA A 190 -2.35 6.79 -6.72
CA ALA A 190 -1.23 6.78 -7.66
C ALA A 190 -1.01 5.40 -8.31
N GLU A 191 -1.82 4.39 -7.97
CA GLU A 191 -1.73 3.08 -8.60
C GLU A 191 -2.13 3.16 -10.09
N PRO A 192 -1.36 2.55 -11.02
CA PRO A 192 -1.62 2.65 -12.46
C PRO A 192 -3.05 2.27 -12.86
N VAL A 193 -3.66 1.30 -12.18
CA VAL A 193 -5.05 0.87 -12.44
C VAL A 193 -6.05 1.95 -12.04
N ALA A 194 -5.85 2.60 -10.88
CA ALA A 194 -6.67 3.73 -10.43
C ALA A 194 -6.56 4.91 -11.41
N ILE A 195 -5.35 5.19 -11.90
CA ILE A 195 -5.10 6.24 -12.90
C ILE A 195 -5.84 5.93 -14.21
N LEU A 196 -5.74 4.69 -14.72
CA LEU A 196 -6.44 4.27 -15.94
C LEU A 196 -7.96 4.37 -15.80
N ALA A 197 -8.52 3.93 -14.67
CA ALA A 197 -9.94 4.07 -14.38
C ALA A 197 -10.37 5.55 -14.37
N GLY A 198 -9.57 6.43 -13.76
CA GLY A 198 -9.78 7.88 -13.78
C GLY A 198 -9.77 8.47 -15.20
N ILE A 199 -8.81 8.07 -16.03
CA ILE A 199 -8.73 8.50 -17.44
C ILE A 199 -9.98 8.08 -18.22
N LEU A 200 -10.45 6.84 -18.04
CA LEU A 200 -11.65 6.32 -18.72
C LEU A 200 -12.91 7.09 -18.30
N VAL A 201 -13.04 7.44 -17.02
CA VAL A 201 -14.14 8.26 -16.52
C VAL A 201 -14.12 9.65 -17.14
N ILE A 202 -12.95 10.30 -17.20
CA ILE A 202 -12.81 11.61 -17.85
C ILE A 202 -13.17 11.52 -19.34
N ALA A 203 -12.68 10.49 -20.04
CA ALA A 203 -13.00 10.28 -21.46
C ALA A 203 -14.51 10.09 -21.69
N ALA A 204 -15.19 9.31 -20.84
CA ALA A 204 -16.63 9.12 -20.89
C ALA A 204 -17.40 10.43 -20.68
N LEU A 205 -16.95 11.28 -19.75
CA LEU A 205 -17.56 12.59 -19.48
C LEU A 205 -17.32 13.62 -20.59
N ILE A 206 -16.29 13.47 -21.41
CA ILE A 206 -16.02 14.33 -22.58
C ILE A 206 -16.89 13.92 -23.77
N ILE A 207 -17.08 12.61 -23.98
CA ILE A 207 -17.80 12.04 -25.14
C ILE A 207 -19.32 12.16 -24.99
N LEU A 208 -19.86 12.00 -23.77
CA LEU A 208 -21.30 12.13 -23.44
C LEU A 208 -21.68 13.58 -23.14
#